data_AF-A0A1B8UJD6-F1
#
_entry.id   AF-A0A1B8UJD6-F1
#
_cell.length_a   1.000
_cell.length_b   1.000
_cell.length_c   1.000
_cell.angle_alpha   90.00
_cell.angle_beta   90.00
_cell.angle_gamma   90.00
#
_symmetry.space_group_name_H-M   'P 1'
#
loop_
_entity.id
_entity.type
_entity.pdbx_description
1 polymer ?
#
loop_
_entity_poly.entity_id
_entity_poly.type
_entity_poly.pdbx_seq_one_letter_code
_entity_poly.pdbx_strand_id
1 'polypeptide(L)'
;MSKYTIASIDDTSFASKRILARYIIEDQTFIEDKETIRGIFLTARRVKEAAGKTFEIVHMYFYSSPAQENSGLPFCRAQWISSECKSKPDKISHTVEICLLAKDV
;
A
#
# COMPACT_ATOMS: atom_id res chain seq x y z
N MET A 1 11.89 12.32 12.82
CA MET A 1 11.15 11.09 13.19
C MET A 1 10.30 10.70 12.00
N SER A 2 10.30 9.42 11.61
CA SER A 2 9.45 8.94 10.52
C SER A 2 8.00 8.93 10.97
N LYS A 3 7.09 9.57 10.21
CA LYS A 3 5.65 9.66 10.53
C LYS A 3 4.89 8.33 10.38
N TYR A 4 5.60 7.29 9.96
CA TYR A 4 5.09 5.93 9.83
C TYR A 4 6.19 4.91 10.06
N THR A 5 5.77 3.70 10.44
CA THR A 5 6.60 2.50 10.54
C THR A 5 6.11 1.45 9.55
N ILE A 6 7.01 0.80 8.82
CA ILE A 6 6.66 -0.34 7.97
C ILE A 6 6.58 -1.57 8.87
N ALA A 7 5.39 -2.12 9.05
CA ALA A 7 5.19 -3.34 9.84
C ALA A 7 5.62 -4.58 9.05
N SER A 8 5.25 -4.67 7.77
CA SER A 8 5.62 -5.79 6.90
C SER A 8 5.47 -5.45 5.42
N ILE A 9 6.25 -6.09 4.56
CA ILE A 9 6.03 -6.08 3.09
C ILE A 9 6.08 -7.51 2.56
N ASP A 10 4.90 -8.09 2.37
CA ASP A 10 4.72 -9.46 1.90
C ASP A 10 4.61 -9.49 0.38
N ASP A 11 5.29 -10.46 -0.22
CA ASP A 11 5.11 -10.80 -1.63
C ASP A 11 3.91 -11.72 -1.76
N THR A 12 2.86 -11.25 -2.44
CA THR A 12 1.61 -11.99 -2.64
C THR A 12 1.45 -12.41 -4.11
N SER A 13 2.58 -12.54 -4.83
CA SER A 13 2.62 -12.86 -6.25
C SER A 13 2.29 -14.33 -6.55
N PHE A 14 1.05 -14.73 -6.33
CA PHE A 14 0.55 -16.07 -6.70
C PHE A 14 -0.24 -16.05 -8.02
N ALA A 15 -0.87 -14.92 -8.37
CA ALA A 15 -1.70 -14.78 -9.59
C ALA A 15 -1.36 -13.55 -10.45
N SER A 16 -0.60 -12.58 -9.91
CA SER A 16 -0.06 -11.40 -10.61
C SER A 16 1.07 -10.82 -9.76
N LYS A 17 1.93 -9.95 -10.30
CA LYS A 17 3.08 -9.39 -9.57
C LYS A 17 2.60 -8.42 -8.49
N ARG A 18 2.24 -8.91 -7.30
CA ARG A 18 1.61 -8.12 -6.22
C ARG A 18 2.42 -8.13 -4.94
N ILE A 19 2.36 -7.02 -4.21
CA ILE A 19 2.77 -6.96 -2.80
C ILE A 19 1.66 -6.45 -1.90
N LEU A 20 1.77 -6.83 -0.64
CA LEU A 20 0.99 -6.32 0.46
C LEU A 20 1.93 -5.63 1.44
N ALA A 21 1.78 -4.32 1.62
CA ALA A 21 2.55 -3.53 2.56
C ALA A 21 1.66 -3.05 3.71
N ARG A 22 2.08 -3.32 4.95
CA ARG A 22 1.41 -2.88 6.18
C ARG A 22 2.22 -1.77 6.83
N TYR A 23 1.53 -0.69 7.20
CA TYR A 23 2.12 0.49 7.80
C TYR A 23 1.40 0.85 9.10
N ILE A 24 2.18 1.22 10.10
CA ILE A 24 1.67 1.82 11.34
C ILE A 24 1.88 3.33 11.22
N ILE A 25 0.80 4.10 11.27
CA ILE A 25 0.77 5.55 11.12
C ILE A 25 0.53 6.17 12.49
N GLU A 26 1.45 7.04 12.93
CA GLU A 26 1.36 7.71 14.22
C GLU A 26 0.28 8.81 14.23
N ASP A 27 0.16 9.54 13.12
CA ASP A 27 -0.80 10.63 12.91
C ASP A 27 -1.62 10.35 11.63
N GLN A 28 -2.92 10.07 11.78
CA GLN A 28 -3.79 9.68 10.67
C GLN A 28 -3.94 10.78 9.62
N THR A 29 -3.78 12.06 10.01
CA THR A 29 -3.85 13.18 9.06
C THR A 29 -2.73 13.11 8.02
N PHE A 30 -1.66 12.37 8.32
CA PHE A 30 -0.55 12.13 7.38
C PHE A 30 -0.99 11.42 6.10
N ILE A 31 -2.03 10.58 6.14
CA ILE A 31 -2.50 9.82 4.98
C ILE A 31 -3.74 10.42 4.32
N GLU A 32 -4.07 11.68 4.61
CA GLU A 32 -5.14 12.42 3.91
C GLU A 32 -4.66 12.99 2.57
N ASP A 33 -3.36 13.22 2.43
CA ASP A 33 -2.74 13.77 1.21
C ASP A 33 -2.31 12.68 0.21
N LYS A 34 -2.68 12.89 -1.05
CA LYS A 34 -2.38 11.97 -2.16
C LYS A 34 -0.88 11.88 -2.44
N GLU A 35 -0.15 12.99 -2.35
CA GLU A 35 1.29 13.00 -2.63
C GLU A 35 2.06 12.26 -1.54
N THR A 36 1.60 12.36 -0.29
CA THR A 36 2.13 11.58 0.81
C THR A 36 1.95 10.08 0.58
N ILE A 37 0.74 9.63 0.21
CA ILE A 37 0.49 8.22 -0.13
C ILE A 37 1.35 7.77 -1.32
N ARG A 38 1.53 8.63 -2.33
CA ARG A 38 2.41 8.36 -3.47
C ARG A 38 3.86 8.16 -3.05
N GLY A 39 4.37 8.98 -2.13
CA GLY A 39 5.72 8.85 -1.56
C GLY A 39 5.93 7.55 -0.79
N ILE A 40 4.94 7.13 0.00
CA ILE A 40 4.95 5.85 0.73
C ILE A 40 5.01 4.68 -0.27
N PHE A 41 4.17 4.72 -1.31
CA PHE A 41 4.19 3.72 -2.38
C PHE A 41 5.57 3.61 -3.04
N LEU A 42 6.19 4.73 -3.44
CA LEU A 42 7.50 4.72 -4.08
C LEU A 42 8.58 4.07 -3.20
N THR A 43 8.46 4.23 -1.88
CA THR A 43 9.37 3.59 -0.92
C THR A 43 9.20 2.07 -0.93
N ALA A 44 7.98 1.56 -0.86
CA ALA A 44 7.70 0.12 -0.91
C ALA A 44 8.19 -0.52 -2.22
N ARG A 45 7.98 0.19 -3.33
CA ARG A 45 8.45 -0.22 -4.65
C ARG A 45 9.99 -0.32 -4.69
N ARG A 46 10.70 0.72 -4.23
CA ARG A 46 12.18 0.74 -4.21
C ARG A 46 12.78 -0.39 -3.38
N VAL A 47 12.22 -0.67 -2.20
CA VAL A 47 12.68 -1.78 -1.32
C VAL A 47 12.65 -3.11 -2.07
N LYS A 48 11.65 -3.29 -2.91
CA LYS A 48 11.44 -4.53 -3.66
C LYS A 48 12.18 -4.58 -5.00
N GLU A 49 12.30 -3.46 -5.71
CA GLU A 49 13.17 -3.33 -6.88
C GLU A 49 14.62 -3.63 -6.50
N ALA A 50 15.09 -3.13 -5.35
CA ALA A 50 16.41 -3.44 -4.82
C ALA A 50 16.61 -4.94 -4.53
N ALA A 51 15.52 -5.66 -4.24
CA ALA A 51 15.52 -7.12 -4.07
C ALA A 51 15.32 -7.89 -5.38
N GLY A 52 15.41 -7.23 -6.54
CA GLY A 52 15.31 -7.84 -7.87
C GLY A 52 13.88 -8.21 -8.30
N LYS A 53 12.85 -7.71 -7.62
CA LYS A 53 11.44 -8.01 -7.93
C LYS A 53 10.69 -6.76 -8.39
N THR A 54 10.12 -6.81 -9.59
CA THR A 54 9.24 -5.76 -10.12
C THR A 54 7.78 -6.11 -9.87
N PHE A 55 7.02 -5.18 -9.29
CA PHE A 55 5.63 -5.40 -8.89
C PHE A 55 4.69 -4.48 -9.66
N GLU A 56 3.55 -5.01 -10.08
CA GLU A 56 2.52 -4.34 -10.87
C GLU A 56 1.40 -3.78 -9.97
N ILE A 57 1.17 -4.38 -8.79
CA ILE A 57 0.13 -3.94 -7.86
C ILE A 57 0.71 -3.89 -6.44
N VAL A 58 0.44 -2.79 -5.74
CA VAL A 58 0.82 -2.59 -4.34
C VAL A 58 -0.43 -2.33 -3.53
N HIS A 59 -0.77 -3.25 -2.63
CA HIS A 59 -1.80 -3.03 -1.62
C HIS A 59 -1.16 -2.42 -0.37
N MET A 60 -1.70 -1.28 0.08
CA MET A 60 -1.22 -0.55 1.24
C MET A 60 -2.29 -0.58 2.32
N TYR A 61 -1.93 -1.08 3.49
CA TYR A 61 -2.79 -1.20 4.67
C TYR A 61 -2.25 -0.30 5.76
N PHE A 62 -3.06 0.64 6.23
CA PHE A 62 -2.69 1.60 7.26
C PHE A 62 -3.38 1.25 8.58
N TYR A 63 -2.58 1.19 9.65
CA TYR A 63 -2.98 0.88 11.02
C TYR A 63 -2.53 2.01 11.95
N SER A 64 -3.32 2.36 12.97
CA SER A 64 -2.99 3.41 13.93
C SER A 64 -2.10 2.89 15.07
N SER A 65 -1.98 1.57 15.22
CA SER A 65 -1.17 0.93 16.25
C SER A 65 -0.81 -0.52 15.87
N PRO A 66 0.23 -1.10 16.50
CA PRO A 66 0.52 -2.53 16.38
C PRO A 66 -0.65 -3.43 16.83
N ALA A 67 -1.41 -3.01 17.84
CA ALA A 67 -2.57 -3.77 18.32
C ALA A 67 -3.67 -3.87 17.26
N GLN A 68 -3.89 -2.80 16.50
CA GLN A 68 -4.82 -2.82 15.36
C GLN A 68 -4.29 -3.66 14.20
N GLU A 69 -2.98 -3.63 13.95
CA GLU A 69 -2.37 -4.48 12.93
C GLU A 69 -2.59 -5.97 13.24
N ASN A 70 -2.38 -6.37 14.50
CA ASN A 70 -2.63 -7.73 14.97
C ASN A 70 -4.10 -8.18 14.85
N SER A 71 -5.07 -7.26 14.89
CA SER A 71 -6.49 -7.59 14.68
C SER A 71 -6.85 -7.74 13.19
N GLY A 72 -5.96 -7.32 12.29
CA GLY A 72 -6.11 -7.44 10.84
C GLY A 72 -7.03 -6.40 10.21
N LEU A 73 -7.57 -5.44 10.99
CA LEU A 73 -8.53 -4.45 10.52
C LEU A 73 -7.87 -3.07 10.32
N PRO A 74 -7.41 -2.73 9.10
CA PRO A 74 -6.82 -1.42 8.83
C PRO A 74 -7.87 -0.30 8.99
N PHE A 75 -7.42 0.89 9.40
CA PHE A 75 -8.30 2.07 9.37
C PHE A 75 -8.40 2.68 7.98
N CYS A 76 -7.37 2.51 7.13
CA CYS A 76 -7.38 2.97 5.75
C CYS A 76 -6.67 1.96 4.84
N ARG A 77 -7.16 1.84 3.61
CA ARG A 77 -6.58 0.99 2.57
C ARG A 77 -6.38 1.81 1.31
N ALA A 78 -5.19 1.72 0.73
CA ALA A 78 -4.91 2.29 -0.59
C ALA A 78 -4.34 1.20 -1.51
N GLN A 79 -4.45 1.42 -2.81
CA GLN A 79 -3.84 0.55 -3.79
C GLN A 79 -3.19 1.38 -4.89
N TRP A 80 -1.99 0.99 -5.28
CA TRP A 80 -1.35 1.47 -6.49
C TRP A 80 -1.32 0.36 -7.52
N ILE A 81 -1.58 0.71 -8.77
CA ILE A 81 -1.60 -0.22 -9.90
C ILE A 81 -0.76 0.41 -11.01
N SER A 82 0.28 -0.28 -11.44
CA SER A 82 1.11 0.11 -12.57
C SER A 82 0.27 0.27 -13.83
N SER A 83 0.58 1.27 -14.64
CA SER A 83 0.00 1.46 -15.97
C SER A 83 0.23 0.25 -16.89
N GLU A 84 1.32 -0.48 -16.69
CA GLU A 84 1.70 -1.68 -17.45
C GLU A 84 1.04 -2.97 -16.93
N CYS A 85 0.26 -2.88 -15.85
CA CYS A 85 -0.41 -4.04 -15.25
C CYS A 85 -1.40 -4.67 -16.23
N LYS A 86 -1.08 -5.87 -16.73
CA LYS A 86 -1.87 -6.58 -17.74
C LYS A 86 -3.24 -7.05 -17.23
N SER A 87 -3.37 -7.29 -15.93
CA SER A 87 -4.60 -7.77 -15.30
C SER A 87 -5.03 -6.78 -14.22
N LYS A 88 -5.85 -5.80 -14.59
CA LYS A 88 -6.47 -4.89 -13.61
C LYS A 88 -7.37 -5.70 -12.69
N PRO A 89 -7.28 -5.54 -11.36
CA PRO A 89 -8.21 -6.20 -10.45
C PRO A 89 -9.64 -5.70 -10.69
N ASP A 90 -10.56 -6.62 -11.02
CA ASP A 90 -11.97 -6.35 -11.38
C ASP A 90 -12.81 -5.72 -10.26
N LYS A 91 -12.32 -5.74 -9.01
CA LYS A 91 -13.05 -5.20 -7.85
C LYS A 91 -12.14 -4.37 -6.98
N ILE A 92 -12.34 -3.05 -7.03
CA ILE A 92 -11.90 -2.14 -5.98
C ILE A 92 -12.88 -2.30 -4.82
N SER A 93 -12.43 -2.86 -3.69
CA SER A 93 -13.27 -3.06 -2.50
C SER A 93 -13.53 -1.70 -1.84
N HIS A 94 -14.78 -1.22 -1.89
CA HIS A 94 -15.21 0.08 -1.35
C HIS A 94 -15.48 0.05 0.17
N THR A 95 -15.10 -1.01 0.89
CA THR A 95 -15.67 -1.26 2.22
C THR A 95 -15.09 -0.40 3.35
N VAL A 96 -14.04 0.40 3.11
CA VAL A 96 -13.51 1.41 4.05
C VAL A 96 -12.81 2.49 3.21
N GLU A 97 -13.27 3.75 3.29
CA GLU A 97 -12.68 4.95 2.66
C GLU A 97 -11.15 4.95 2.88
N ILE A 98 -10.24 5.18 1.93
CA ILE A 98 -10.18 6.09 0.79
C ILE A 98 -9.50 5.38 -0.41
N CYS A 99 -10.19 5.27 -1.54
CA CYS A 99 -9.62 4.73 -2.79
C CYS A 99 -8.85 5.80 -3.57
N LEU A 100 -7.57 6.00 -3.25
CA LEU A 100 -6.68 6.79 -4.10
C LEU A 100 -6.03 5.92 -5.16
N LEU A 101 -6.67 5.88 -6.33
CA LEU A 101 -6.04 5.41 -7.57
C LEU A 101 -4.99 6.43 -8.00
N ALA A 102 -3.77 6.32 -7.46
CA ALA A 102 -2.61 6.95 -8.08
C ALA A 102 -2.29 6.17 -9.35
N LYS A 103 -2.85 6.58 -10.48
CA LYS A 103 -2.37 6.16 -11.80
C LYS A 103 -1.13 6.98 -12.10
N ASP A 104 -0.09 6.35 -12.64
CA ASP A 104 1.02 7.10 -13.22
C ASP A 104 0.47 7.97 -14.36
N VAL A 105 0.48 9.29 -14.15
CA VAL A 105 0.37 10.31 -15.20
C VAL A 105 1.72 11.00 -15.27
#